data_AF-A0AB38AWN7-F1
#
_entry.id   AF-A0AB38AWN7-F1
#
_cell.length_a   1.000
_cell.length_b   1.000
_cell.length_c   1.000
_cell.angle_alpha   90.00
_cell.angle_beta   90.00
_cell.angle_gamma   90.00
#
_symmetry.space_group_name_H-M   'P 1'
#
loop_
_entity.id
_entity.type
_entity.pdbx_description
1 polymer ?
#
loop_
_entity_poly.entity_id
_entity_poly.type
_entity_poly.pdbx_seq_one_letter_code
_entity_poly.pdbx_strand_id
1 'polypeptide(L)'
;MGVQDGGRLLDTHEDTDELITVVSGRLTLQLRDGEVVLGPGELFVVPRGVEHCPVAEEVTAILLLEPAGTLNTGDVGGPRTKAPEALA
;
A
#
# COMPACT_ATOMS: atom_id res chain seq x y z
N MET A 1 -15.19 7.27 9.11
CA MET A 1 -14.31 8.42 9.40
C MET A 1 -13.73 8.20 10.79
N GLY A 2 -12.53 7.65 10.86
CA GLY A 2 -11.75 7.59 12.09
C GLY A 2 -10.43 8.26 11.78
N VAL A 3 -10.15 9.38 12.42
CA VAL A 3 -8.79 9.93 12.51
C VAL A 3 -8.01 8.96 13.40
N GLN A 4 -6.87 8.46 12.91
CA GLN A 4 -5.93 7.65 13.69
C GLN A 4 -4.71 8.51 14.02
N ASP A 5 -4.37 8.58 15.30
CA ASP A 5 -3.26 9.37 15.84
C ASP A 5 -1.88 8.76 15.51
N GLY A 6 -1.02 9.54 14.86
CA GLY A 6 0.38 9.74 15.27
C GLY A 6 1.43 8.63 15.16
N GLY A 7 1.13 7.42 14.68
CA GLY A 7 2.11 6.35 14.45
C GLY A 7 2.07 5.86 13.02
N ARG A 8 3.13 6.09 12.24
CA ARG A 8 3.24 5.58 10.86
C ARG A 8 3.64 4.11 10.93
N LEU A 9 2.69 3.22 10.64
CA LEU A 9 2.98 1.81 10.46
C LEU A 9 3.69 1.65 9.10
N LEU A 10 4.97 1.32 9.14
CA LEU A 10 5.75 0.96 7.96
C LEU A 10 5.46 -0.50 7.64
N ASP A 11 5.04 -0.77 6.41
CA ASP A 11 4.77 -2.11 5.90
C ASP A 11 5.99 -2.63 5.12
N THR A 12 6.17 -3.95 5.09
CA THR A 12 7.26 -4.62 4.35
C THR A 12 6.87 -6.02 3.95
N HIS A 13 7.12 -6.34 2.69
CA HIS A 13 7.01 -7.70 2.17
C HIS A 13 8.40 -8.24 1.87
N GLU A 14 8.90 -9.18 2.69
CA GLU A 14 10.27 -9.72 2.54
C GLU A 14 10.43 -10.58 1.28
N ASP A 15 9.36 -11.25 0.85
CA ASP A 15 9.41 -12.28 -0.19
C ASP A 15 8.92 -11.81 -1.56
N THR A 16 8.24 -10.66 -1.63
CA THR A 16 7.52 -10.23 -2.84
C THR A 16 7.68 -8.75 -3.10
N ASP A 17 7.86 -8.39 -4.38
CA ASP A 17 7.66 -7.02 -4.82
C ASP A 17 6.15 -6.70 -4.78
N GLU A 18 5.82 -5.46 -4.45
CA GLU A 18 4.45 -4.95 -4.45
C GLU A 18 4.32 -3.85 -5.49
N LEU A 19 3.26 -3.90 -6.29
CA LEU A 19 3.01 -2.90 -7.33
C LEU A 19 1.78 -2.08 -6.98
N ILE A 20 1.95 -0.76 -6.99
CA ILE A 20 0.93 0.21 -6.62
C ILE A 20 0.66 1.12 -7.81
N THR A 21 -0.59 1.24 -8.23
CA THR A 21 -1.02 2.19 -9.27
C THR A 21 -2.12 3.09 -8.74
N VAL A 22 -2.04 4.40 -9.00
CA VAL A 22 -3.09 5.33 -8.60
C VAL A 22 -4.16 5.40 -9.70
N VAL A 23 -5.40 5.10 -9.34
CA VAL A 23 -6.56 5.21 -10.23
C VAL A 23 -7.16 6.63 -10.17
N SER A 24 -7.27 7.20 -8.97
CA SER A 24 -7.69 8.58 -8.74
C SER A 24 -7.15 9.14 -7.43
N GLY A 25 -7.06 10.46 -7.30
CA GLY A 25 -6.48 11.13 -6.13
C GLY A 25 -4.96 11.22 -6.20
N ARG A 26 -4.30 11.31 -5.04
CA ARG A 26 -2.85 11.45 -4.91
C ARG A 26 -2.31 10.62 -3.76
N LEU A 27 -1.29 9.82 -4.03
CA LEU A 27 -0.64 8.96 -3.05
C LEU A 27 0.80 9.42 -2.81
N THR A 28 1.20 9.53 -1.55
CA THR A 28 2.60 9.64 -1.15
C THR A 28 3.03 8.34 -0.51
N LEU A 29 3.97 7.63 -1.14
CA LEU A 29 4.65 6.48 -0.56
C LEU A 29 5.87 6.98 0.20
N GLN A 30 5.82 6.89 1.52
CA GLN A 30 6.93 7.31 2.35
C GLN A 30 7.84 6.14 2.64
N LEU A 31 9.11 6.28 2.30
CA LEU A 31 10.17 5.30 2.45
C LEU A 31 11.12 5.73 3.57
N ARG A 32 12.06 4.86 3.96
CA ARG A 32 13.10 5.23 4.93
C ARG A 32 13.97 6.40 4.45
N ASP A 33 14.31 6.41 3.16
CA ASP A 33 15.28 7.34 2.58
C ASP A 33 14.63 8.50 1.78
N GLY A 34 13.31 8.64 1.84
CA GLY A 34 12.60 9.70 1.11
C GLY A 34 11.14 9.38 0.86
N GLU A 35 10.56 10.02 -0.15
CA GLU A 35 9.17 9.79 -0.55
C GLU A 35 9.03 9.75 -2.06
N VAL A 36 8.02 9.00 -2.51
CA VAL A 36 7.57 8.94 -3.90
C VAL A 36 6.15 9.44 -3.94
N VAL A 37 5.86 10.41 -4.80
CA VAL A 37 4.52 10.97 -4.97
C VAL A 37 3.97 10.51 -6.30
N LEU A 38 2.77 9.92 -6.27
CA LEU A 38 2.07 9.37 -7.43
C LEU A 38 0.73 10.08 -7.63
N GLY A 39 0.46 10.48 -8.86
CA GLY A 39 -0.84 10.93 -9.35
C GLY A 39 -1.54 9.87 -10.22
N PRO A 40 -2.75 10.17 -10.74
CA PRO A 40 -3.55 9.20 -11.49
C PRO A 40 -2.82 8.66 -12.73
N GLY A 41 -2.85 7.34 -12.90
CA GLY A 41 -2.16 6.60 -13.96
C GLY A 41 -0.69 6.34 -13.68
N GLU A 42 -0.11 6.91 -12.62
CA GLU A 42 1.27 6.64 -12.22
C GLU A 42 1.34 5.38 -11.36
N LEU A 43 2.47 4.69 -11.51
CA LEU A 43 2.73 3.38 -10.94
C LEU A 43 4.11 3.39 -10.28
N PHE A 44 4.19 2.74 -9.13
CA PHE A 44 5.45 2.46 -8.46
C PHE A 44 5.53 0.98 -8.06
N VAL A 45 6.71 0.40 -8.21
CA VAL A 45 7.02 -0.93 -7.69
C VAL A 45 7.82 -0.72 -6.41
N VAL A 46 7.25 -1.13 -5.29
CA VAL A 46 7.96 -1.24 -4.02
C VAL A 46 8.79 -2.52 -4.08
N PRO A 47 10.12 -2.44 -4.10
CA PRO A 47 10.95 -3.64 -4.10
C PRO A 47 10.77 -4.43 -2.81
N ARG A 48 10.85 -5.76 -2.88
CA ARG A 48 10.83 -6.64 -1.70
C ARG A 48 11.83 -6.18 -0.64
N GLY A 49 11.41 -6.27 0.62
CA GLY A 49 12.20 -5.84 1.78
C GLY A 49 12.31 -4.32 1.95
N VAL A 50 11.67 -3.51 1.10
CA VAL A 50 11.62 -2.05 1.28
C VAL A 50 10.44 -1.67 2.16
N GLU A 51 10.76 -1.07 3.30
CA GLU A 51 9.78 -0.44 4.18
C GLU A 51 9.14 0.77 3.52
N HIS A 52 7.80 0.79 3.54
CA HIS A 52 7.02 1.89 2.97
C HIS A 52 5.75 2.17 3.78
N CYS A 53 5.20 3.38 3.65
CA CYS A 53 3.96 3.79 4.28
C CYS A 53 3.12 4.61 3.28
N PRO A 54 2.02 4.06 2.74
CA PRO A 54 1.13 4.81 1.85
C PRO A 54 0.33 5.86 2.64
N VAL A 55 0.43 7.12 2.22
CA VAL A 55 -0.29 8.25 2.81
C VAL A 55 -1.08 8.98 1.74
N ALA A 56 -2.35 9.23 2.03
CA ALA A 56 -3.25 10.00 1.17
C ALA A 56 -3.90 11.12 2.00
N GLU A 57 -3.73 12.37 1.56
CA GLU A 57 -4.36 13.55 2.19
C GLU A 57 -5.81 13.74 1.72
N GLU A 58 -6.17 13.13 0.60
CA GLU A 58 -7.48 13.14 0.00
C GLU A 58 -7.95 11.73 -0.34
N VAL A 59 -9.24 11.58 -0.68
CA VAL A 59 -9.78 10.28 -1.10
C VAL A 59 -9.04 9.82 -2.35
N THR A 60 -8.27 8.75 -2.21
CA THR A 60 -7.39 8.23 -3.25
C THR A 60 -7.73 6.76 -3.49
N ALA A 61 -8.00 6.42 -4.74
CA ALA A 61 -8.23 5.04 -5.16
C ALA A 61 -6.96 4.49 -5.79
N ILE A 62 -6.51 3.34 -5.30
CA ILE A 62 -5.31 2.65 -5.78
C ILE A 62 -5.66 1.22 -6.20
N LEU A 63 -4.86 0.68 -7.11
CA LEU A 63 -4.81 -0.74 -7.41
C LEU A 63 -3.50 -1.31 -6.85
N LEU A 64 -3.62 -2.33 -6.01
CA LEU A 64 -2.51 -3.09 -5.47
C LEU A 64 -2.41 -4.42 -6.22
N LEU A 65 -1.23 -4.73 -6.75
CA LEU A 65 -0.91 -6.01 -7.34
C LEU A 65 0.18 -6.66 -6.50
N GLU A 66 -0.20 -7.74 -5.81
CA GLU A 66 0.67 -8.59 -5.01
C GLU A 66 0.55 -10.04 -5.49
N PRO A 67 1.56 -10.89 -5.25
CA PRO A 67 1.44 -12.31 -5.53
C PRO A 67 0.24 -12.93 -4.81
N ALA A 68 -0.43 -13.88 -5.48
CA ALA A 68 -1.59 -14.55 -4.90
C ALA A 68 -1.21 -15.22 -3.56
N GLY A 69 -1.96 -14.88 -2.50
CA GLY A 69 -1.71 -15.39 -1.15
C GLY A 69 -1.00 -14.41 -0.20
N THR A 70 -0.50 -13.27 -0.70
CA THR A 70 -0.04 -12.17 0.15
C THR A 70 -1.24 -11.47 0.80
N LEU A 71 -1.12 -11.14 2.10
CA LEU A 71 -2.17 -10.44 2.85
C LEU A 71 -1.96 -8.93 2.73
N ASN A 72 -2.92 -8.27 2.10
CA ASN A 72 -2.97 -6.84 1.77
C ASN A 72 -2.96 -5.85 2.97
N THR A 73 -2.67 -6.27 4.21
CA THR A 73 -2.81 -5.38 5.40
C THR A 73 -1.59 -5.40 6.32
N GLY A 74 -0.48 -6.02 5.87
CA GLY A 74 0.56 -6.47 6.78
C GLY A 74 -0.01 -7.38 7.89
N ASP A 75 0.77 -7.69 8.91
CA ASP A 75 0.36 -8.55 10.03
C ASP A 75 -0.74 -7.94 10.94
N VAL A 76 -1.24 -6.74 10.61
CA VAL A 76 -2.20 -6.00 11.43
C VAL A 76 -3.61 -6.24 10.90
N GLY A 77 -4.12 -7.45 11.14
CA GLY A 77 -5.49 -7.80 10.79
C GLY A 77 -6.54 -6.82 11.36
N GLY A 78 -7.66 -6.67 10.65
CA GLY A 78 -8.76 -5.81 11.07
C GLY A 78 -10.10 -6.14 10.41
N PRO A 79 -11.21 -5.51 10.84
CA PRO A 79 -12.57 -5.81 10.32
C PRO A 79 -12.78 -5.44 8.83
N ARG A 80 -11.77 -4.86 8.18
CA ARG A 80 -11.75 -4.56 6.74
C ARG A 80 -10.72 -5.38 5.96
N THR A 81 -9.98 -6.27 6.63
CA THR A 81 -9.07 -7.21 5.96
C THR A 81 -9.91 -8.26 5.24
N LYS A 82 -9.78 -8.33 3.91
CA LYS A 82 -10.31 -9.43 3.11
C LYS A 82 -9.16 -10.38 2.77
N ALA A 83 -9.38 -11.67 2.96
CA ALA A 83 -8.47 -12.68 2.43
C ALA A 83 -8.47 -12.60 0.89
N PRO A 84 -7.33 -12.81 0.22
CA PRO A 84 -7.28 -12.86 -1.23
C PRO A 84 -8.24 -13.96 -1.73
N GLU A 85 -9.19 -13.57 -2.58
CA GLU A 85 -10.07 -14.50 -3.28
C GLU A 85 -9.35 -14.92 -4.57
N ALA A 86 -9.04 -16.20 -4.71
CA ALA A 86 -8.49 -16.72 -5.96
C ALA A 86 -9.55 -16.55 -7.06
N LEU A 87 -9.17 -15.90 -8.17
CA LEU A 87 -10.00 -15.92 -9.37
C LEU A 87 -9.96 -17.34 -9.94
N ALA A 88 -11.14 -17.98 -9.98
CA ALA A 88 -11.37 -19.26 -10.64
C ALA A 88 -11.55 -19.11 -12.15
#